data_AF-A0A0D6Q3K2-F1
#
_entry.id   AF-A0A0D6Q3K2-F1
#
_cell.length_a   1.000
_cell.length_b   1.000
_cell.length_c   1.000
_cell.angle_alpha   90.00
_cell.angle_beta   90.00
_cell.angle_gamma   90.00
#
_symmetry.space_group_name_H-M   'P 1'
#
loop_
_entity.id
_entity.type
_entity.pdbx_description
1 polymer ?
#
loop_
_entity_poly.entity_id
_entity_poly.type
_entity_poly.pdbx_seq_one_letter_code
_entity_poly.pdbx_strand_id
1 'polypeptide(L)'
;MENISNIWSVFAYAMVIAMLLASMLGLSAITGTRRGGRAMGRSMSMPFESGMEPTGSAHLRLPVQYYMVAMFFVIFDVETAILLPWATVVTETGWTGYGAALVFTVFLGVSLAYLWRAGALDWGPRVRQRQMADTHGDHVS
;
A
#
# COMPACT_ATOMS: atom_id res chain seq x y z
N MET A 1 37.89 -3.70 4.65
CA MET A 1 36.99 -4.55 5.46
C MET A 1 36.15 -3.61 6.29
N GLU A 2 35.04 -3.13 5.72
CA GLU A 2 34.13 -2.27 6.46
C GLU A 2 33.56 -3.08 7.64
N ASN A 3 34.00 -2.67 8.82
CA ASN A 3 33.62 -3.07 10.16
C ASN A 3 32.37 -3.97 10.28
N ILE A 4 32.59 -5.27 10.51
CA ILE A 4 31.56 -6.22 11.00
C ILE A 4 30.85 -5.66 12.25
N SER A 5 31.52 -4.80 13.03
CA SER A 5 30.92 -4.07 14.15
C SER A 5 29.77 -3.14 13.74
N ASN A 6 29.77 -2.56 12.54
CA ASN A 6 28.67 -1.71 12.06
C ASN A 6 27.36 -2.50 11.91
N ILE A 7 27.45 -3.75 11.44
CA ILE A 7 26.28 -4.63 11.30
C ILE A 7 25.69 -4.92 12.69
N TRP A 8 26.55 -5.25 13.66
CA TRP A 8 26.13 -5.43 15.05
C TRP A 8 25.51 -4.16 15.64
N SER A 9 26.03 -2.97 15.31
CA SER A 9 25.44 -1.70 15.72
C SER A 9 24.05 -1.46 15.12
N VAL A 10 23.81 -1.83 13.86
CA VAL A 10 22.48 -1.74 13.23
C VAL A 10 21.49 -2.66 13.92
N PHE A 11 21.86 -3.92 14.20
CA PHE A 11 21.00 -4.84 14.93
C PHE A 11 20.73 -4.38 16.36
N ALA A 12 21.74 -3.89 17.07
CA ALA A 12 21.58 -3.35 18.42
C ALA A 12 20.64 -2.13 18.41
N TYR A 13 20.79 -1.22 17.45
CA TYR A 13 19.91 -0.07 17.29
C TYR A 13 18.45 -0.48 17.01
N ALA A 14 18.24 -1.41 16.08
CA ALA A 14 16.91 -1.96 15.79
C ALA A 14 16.27 -2.61 17.03
N MET A 15 17.06 -3.35 17.82
CA MET A 15 16.60 -3.97 19.05
C MET A 15 16.22 -2.95 20.13
N VAL A 16 17.00 -1.88 20.28
CA VAL A 16 16.67 -0.77 21.20
C VAL A 16 15.36 -0.09 20.78
N ILE A 17 15.15 0.18 19.49
CA ILE A 17 13.88 0.73 18.99
C ILE A 17 12.72 -0.23 19.29
N ALA A 18 12.87 -1.52 18.97
CA ALA A 18 11.83 -2.50 19.23
C ALA A 18 11.48 -2.58 20.73
N MET A 19 12.49 -2.54 21.60
CA MET A 19 12.30 -2.53 23.06
C MET A 19 11.63 -1.24 23.53
N LEU A 20 11.97 -0.09 22.96
CA LEU A 20 11.32 1.18 23.25
C LEU A 20 9.83 1.13 22.85
N LEU A 21 9.51 0.70 21.63
CA LEU A 21 8.14 0.56 21.16
C LEU A 21 7.34 -0.43 22.03
N ALA A 22 7.94 -1.58 22.36
CA ALA A 22 7.34 -2.56 23.26
C ALA A 22 7.12 -1.99 24.66
N SER A 23 8.04 -1.18 25.17
CA SER A 23 7.89 -0.51 26.46
C SER A 23 6.77 0.53 26.43
N MET A 24 6.64 1.31 25.36
CA MET A 24 5.54 2.28 25.22
C MET A 24 4.19 1.57 25.14
N LEU A 25 4.08 0.50 24.34
CA LEU A 25 2.88 -0.33 24.28
C LEU A 25 2.59 -1.00 25.62
N GLY A 26 3.61 -1.48 26.33
CA GLY A 26 3.49 -2.10 27.65
C GLY A 26 3.03 -1.13 28.72
N LEU A 27 3.66 0.04 28.82
CA LEU A 27 3.23 1.12 29.73
C LEU A 27 1.82 1.60 29.37
N SER A 28 1.50 1.75 28.08
CA SER A 28 0.16 2.10 27.63
C SER A 28 -0.88 1.04 28.05
N ALA A 29 -0.55 -0.24 27.98
CA ALA A 29 -1.43 -1.33 28.41
C ALA A 29 -1.57 -1.44 29.93
N ILE A 30 -0.56 -1.04 30.71
CA ILE A 30 -0.56 -1.10 32.18
C ILE A 30 -1.22 0.15 32.78
N THR A 31 -0.89 1.34 32.28
CA THR A 31 -1.40 2.64 32.75
C THR A 31 -2.73 3.00 32.12
N GLY A 32 -3.00 2.54 30.89
CA GLY A 32 -4.32 2.52 30.30
C GLY A 32 -5.20 1.69 31.21
N THR A 33 -5.96 2.37 32.07
CA THR A 33 -6.84 1.79 33.08
C THR A 33 -7.42 0.49 32.56
N ARG A 34 -7.30 -0.60 33.32
CA ARG A 34 -8.02 -1.86 33.11
C ARG A 34 -9.55 -1.63 33.14
N ARG A 35 -10.10 -0.88 32.18
CA ARG A 35 -11.40 -1.10 31.56
C ARG A 35 -11.22 -2.34 30.68
N GLY A 36 -10.76 -3.48 31.21
CA GLY A 36 -11.61 -4.25 32.11
C GLY A 36 -12.85 -4.57 31.29
N GLY A 37 -12.89 -5.75 30.67
CA GLY A 37 -13.87 -6.20 29.67
C GLY A 37 -15.35 -6.21 30.10
N ARG A 38 -15.72 -5.43 31.11
CA ARG A 38 -17.08 -5.09 31.54
C ARG A 38 -17.51 -3.67 31.12
N ALA A 39 -16.57 -2.75 30.86
CA ALA A 39 -16.86 -1.40 30.38
C ALA A 39 -16.57 -1.20 28.88
N MET A 40 -16.09 -2.24 28.18
CA MET A 40 -16.07 -2.28 26.73
C MET A 40 -17.50 -2.60 26.28
N GLY A 41 -18.35 -1.57 26.25
CA GLY A 41 -19.70 -1.71 25.71
C GLY A 41 -19.64 -2.25 24.29
N ARG A 42 -20.62 -3.05 23.89
CA ARG A 42 -20.75 -3.61 22.52
C ARG A 42 -20.53 -2.56 21.42
N SER A 43 -20.88 -1.30 21.71
CA SER A 43 -20.66 -0.14 20.84
C SER A 43 -19.19 0.21 20.57
N MET A 44 -18.24 -0.16 21.43
CA MET A 44 -16.83 0.19 21.30
C MET A 44 -16.03 -0.83 20.48
N SER A 45 -16.57 -2.04 20.30
CA SER A 45 -16.01 -3.11 19.46
C SER A 45 -16.68 -3.22 18.08
N MET A 46 -17.73 -2.43 17.82
CA MET A 46 -18.40 -2.42 16.51
C MET A 46 -17.67 -1.47 15.55
N PRO A 47 -17.52 -1.83 14.26
CA PRO A 47 -17.06 -0.91 13.23
C PRO A 47 -17.87 0.39 13.25
N PHE A 48 -17.18 1.53 13.19
CA PHE A 48 -17.83 2.82 13.25
C PHE A 48 -18.56 3.12 11.93
N GLU A 49 -19.89 3.01 11.95
CA GLU A 49 -20.74 3.31 10.79
C GLU A 49 -21.90 4.23 11.21
N SER A 50 -21.55 5.41 11.73
CA SER A 50 -22.49 6.50 12.06
C SER A 50 -23.73 6.09 12.89
N GLY A 51 -23.60 5.11 13.78
CA GLY A 51 -24.69 4.65 14.66
C GLY A 51 -25.61 3.58 14.06
N MET A 52 -25.31 3.05 12.87
CA MET A 52 -26.02 1.92 12.25
C MET A 52 -25.32 0.60 12.62
N GLU A 53 -26.08 -0.47 12.87
CA GLU A 53 -25.49 -1.81 12.96
C GLU A 53 -24.92 -2.19 11.58
N PRO A 54 -23.69 -2.74 11.50
CA PRO A 54 -23.09 -3.13 10.23
C PRO A 54 -23.98 -4.14 9.51
N THR A 55 -24.65 -3.71 8.45
CA THR A 55 -25.56 -4.54 7.67
C THR A 55 -24.88 -4.90 6.35
N GLY A 56 -24.27 -6.08 6.32
CA GLY A 56 -23.65 -6.63 5.12
C GLY A 56 -22.32 -7.31 5.38
N SER A 57 -21.95 -8.25 4.51
CA SER A 57 -20.61 -8.83 4.57
C SER A 57 -19.59 -7.80 4.07
N ALA A 58 -18.48 -7.64 4.79
CA ALA A 58 -17.38 -6.75 4.43
C ALA A 58 -16.58 -7.21 3.19
N HIS A 59 -17.17 -8.06 2.35
CA HIS A 59 -16.61 -8.53 1.08
C HIS A 59 -16.95 -7.56 -0.04
N LEU A 60 -16.49 -6.30 0.08
CA LEU A 60 -16.52 -5.38 -1.03
C LEU A 60 -15.47 -5.82 -2.05
N ARG A 61 -15.86 -5.96 -3.32
CA ARG A 61 -14.90 -6.21 -4.40
C ARG A 61 -14.04 -4.97 -4.54
N LEU A 62 -12.81 -5.06 -4.05
CA LEU A 62 -11.82 -4.00 -4.23
C LEU A 62 -11.61 -3.75 -5.74
N PRO A 63 -11.54 -2.48 -6.16
CA PRO A 63 -11.23 -2.12 -7.54
C PRO A 63 -9.92 -2.78 -8.00
N VAL A 64 -9.89 -3.35 -9.22
CA VAL A 64 -8.71 -3.99 -9.81
C VAL A 64 -7.52 -3.02 -9.95
N GLN A 65 -7.79 -1.71 -9.97
CA GLN A 65 -6.83 -0.63 -10.01
C GLN A 65 -5.75 -0.75 -8.91
N TYR A 66 -6.13 -1.16 -7.69
CA TYR A 66 -5.16 -1.36 -6.60
C TYR A 66 -4.14 -2.46 -6.93
N TYR A 67 -4.58 -3.56 -7.55
CA TYR A 67 -3.71 -4.64 -7.97
C TYR A 67 -2.78 -4.20 -9.11
N MET A 68 -3.29 -3.43 -10.07
CA MET A 68 -2.48 -2.94 -11.20
C MET A 68 -1.34 -2.03 -10.74
N VAL A 69 -1.61 -1.13 -9.78
CA VAL A 69 -0.57 -0.28 -9.18
C VAL A 69 0.44 -1.10 -8.38
N ALA A 70 -0.01 -2.08 -7.59
CA ALA A 70 0.88 -2.94 -6.82
C ALA A 70 1.80 -3.78 -7.71
N MET A 71 1.25 -4.38 -8.79
CA MET A 71 2.04 -5.14 -9.75
C MET A 71 3.07 -4.27 -10.47
N PHE A 72 2.68 -3.05 -10.86
CA PHE A 72 3.61 -2.09 -11.47
C PHE A 72 4.73 -1.68 -10.49
N PHE A 73 4.41 -1.47 -9.21
CA PHE A 73 5.40 -1.16 -8.18
C PHE A 73 6.44 -2.29 -8.03
N VAL A 74 6.00 -3.55 -8.00
CA VAL A 74 6.91 -4.70 -7.92
C VAL A 74 7.84 -4.79 -9.14
N ILE A 75 7.31 -4.56 -10.34
CA ILE A 75 8.11 -4.57 -11.57
C ILE A 75 9.15 -3.43 -11.53
N PHE A 76 8.72 -2.22 -11.19
CA PHE A 76 9.60 -1.06 -11.05
C PHE A 76 10.68 -1.24 -9.98
N ASP A 77 10.35 -1.86 -8.85
CA ASP A 77 11.29 -2.16 -7.77
C ASP A 77 12.38 -3.12 -8.24
N VAL A 78 11.99 -4.19 -8.95
CA VAL A 78 12.94 -5.15 -9.55
C VAL A 78 13.81 -4.46 -10.60
N GLU A 79 13.24 -3.59 -11.44
CA GLU A 79 14.04 -2.87 -12.43
C GLU A 79 15.08 -1.96 -11.79
N THR A 80 14.68 -1.25 -10.72
CA THR A 80 15.59 -0.38 -9.96
C THR A 80 16.68 -1.19 -9.26
N ALA A 81 16.37 -2.37 -8.75
CA ALA A 81 17.35 -3.28 -8.17
C ALA A 81 18.43 -3.73 -9.17
N ILE A 82 18.12 -3.76 -10.47
CA ILE A 82 19.09 -4.04 -11.55
C ILE A 82 19.88 -2.78 -11.92
N LEU A 83 19.22 -1.63 -12.00
CA LEU A 83 19.85 -0.36 -12.38
C LEU A 83 20.81 0.16 -11.30
N LEU A 84 20.53 -0.09 -10.02
CA LEU A 84 21.34 0.41 -8.89
C LEU A 84 22.79 -0.11 -8.92
N PRO A 85 23.06 -1.43 -9.03
CA PRO A 85 24.42 -1.92 -9.21
C PRO A 85 25.06 -1.41 -10.49
N TRP A 86 24.32 -1.37 -11.61
CA TRP A 86 24.84 -0.83 -12.88
C TRP A 86 25.29 0.63 -12.74
N ALA A 87 24.56 1.44 -11.99
CA ALA A 87 24.90 2.84 -11.75
C ALA A 87 26.26 3.01 -11.04
N THR A 88 26.73 2.01 -10.29
CA THR A 88 28.06 2.05 -9.65
C THR A 88 29.22 1.83 -10.63
N VAL A 89 28.95 1.21 -11.79
CA VAL A 89 29.95 0.88 -12.83
C VAL A 89 29.64 1.53 -14.18
N VAL A 90 28.89 2.63 -14.18
CA VAL A 90 28.46 3.34 -15.40
C VAL A 90 29.63 3.77 -16.28
N THR A 91 30.76 4.16 -15.66
CA THR A 91 31.98 4.59 -16.36
C THR A 91 32.70 3.45 -17.07
N GLU A 92 32.55 2.21 -16.60
CA GLU A 92 33.19 1.03 -17.19
C GLU A 92 32.37 0.44 -18.34
N THR A 93 31.04 0.54 -18.23
CA THR A 93 30.11 0.01 -19.26
C THR A 93 29.92 0.96 -20.45
N GLY A 94 30.24 2.24 -20.30
CA GLY A 94 30.24 3.22 -21.39
C GLY A 94 28.89 3.36 -22.10
N TRP A 95 28.93 3.69 -23.40
CA TRP A 95 27.72 3.94 -24.20
C TRP A 95 26.80 2.74 -24.37
N THR A 96 27.35 1.52 -24.38
CA THR A 96 26.55 0.29 -24.51
C THR A 96 25.74 0.02 -23.24
N GLY A 97 26.34 0.20 -22.06
CA GLY A 97 25.64 0.13 -20.77
C GLY A 97 24.56 1.21 -20.65
N TYR A 98 24.90 2.44 -21.04
CA TYR A 98 23.94 3.55 -21.05
C TYR A 98 22.73 3.27 -21.96
N GLY A 99 22.97 2.76 -23.18
CA GLY A 99 21.90 2.38 -24.10
C GLY A 99 21.00 1.29 -23.53
N ALA A 100 21.58 0.27 -22.89
CA ALA A 100 20.80 -0.79 -22.24
C ALA A 100 19.91 -0.25 -21.10
N ALA A 101 20.47 0.59 -20.21
CA ALA A 101 19.72 1.21 -19.12
C ALA A 101 18.61 2.14 -19.61
N LEU A 102 18.87 2.89 -20.69
CA LEU A 102 17.88 3.75 -21.34
C LEU A 102 16.71 2.92 -21.88
N VAL A 103 16.99 1.85 -22.63
CA VAL A 103 15.95 0.97 -23.19
C VAL A 103 15.11 0.35 -22.07
N PHE A 104 15.75 -0.10 -21.01
CA PHE A 104 15.08 -0.68 -19.85
C PHE A 104 14.13 0.31 -19.18
N THR A 105 14.62 1.53 -18.92
CA THR A 105 13.81 2.62 -18.32
C THR A 105 12.64 3.04 -19.22
N VAL A 106 12.87 3.13 -20.54
CA VAL A 106 11.83 3.49 -21.50
C VAL A 106 10.74 2.41 -21.58
N PHE A 107 11.09 1.13 -21.48
CA PHE A 107 10.13 0.04 -21.50
C PHE A 107 9.12 0.14 -20.36
N LEU A 108 9.60 0.47 -19.15
CA LEU A 108 8.73 0.72 -18.00
C LEU A 108 7.93 2.02 -18.15
N GLY A 109 8.54 3.07 -18.70
CA GLY A 109 7.83 4.32 -19.03
C GLY A 109 6.67 4.10 -20.00
N VAL A 110 6.87 3.30 -21.05
CA VAL A 110 5.82 2.93 -22.01
C VAL A 110 4.74 2.08 -21.33
N SER A 111 5.14 1.11 -20.51
CA SER A 111 4.21 0.27 -19.74
C SER A 111 3.32 1.11 -18.82
N LEU A 112 3.89 2.11 -18.14
CA LEU A 112 3.15 3.05 -17.30
C LEU A 112 2.20 3.93 -18.11
N ALA A 113 2.68 4.49 -19.23
CA ALA A 113 1.85 5.31 -20.11
C ALA A 113 0.64 4.53 -20.66
N TYR A 114 0.85 3.26 -21.01
CA TYR A 114 -0.23 2.36 -21.40
C TYR A 114 -1.25 2.14 -20.28
N LEU A 115 -0.76 1.85 -19.06
CA LEU A 115 -1.60 1.62 -17.89
C LEU A 115 -2.44 2.85 -17.54
N TRP A 116 -1.83 4.03 -17.62
CA TRP A 116 -2.51 5.30 -17.39
C TRP A 116 -3.61 5.52 -18.42
N ARG A 117 -3.31 5.34 -19.71
CA ARG A 117 -4.28 5.49 -20.79
C ARG A 117 -5.41 4.44 -20.73
N ALA A 118 -5.17 3.27 -20.17
CA ALA A 118 -6.18 2.25 -19.93
C ALA A 118 -7.16 2.58 -18.77
N GLY A 119 -6.97 3.72 -18.09
CA GLY A 119 -7.82 4.14 -16.96
C GLY A 119 -7.60 3.31 -15.69
N ALA A 120 -6.49 2.56 -15.62
CA ALA A 120 -6.11 1.83 -14.42
C ALA A 120 -5.74 2.75 -13.25
N LEU A 121 -5.36 3.99 -13.56
CA LEU A 121 -5.09 5.05 -12.60
C LEU A 121 -6.29 5.96 -12.34
N ASP A 122 -7.44 5.74 -12.99
CA ASP A 122 -8.62 6.60 -12.79
C ASP A 122 -9.38 6.20 -11.53
N TRP A 123 -9.15 6.98 -10.48
CA TRP A 123 -9.81 6.88 -9.19
C TRP A 123 -11.05 7.77 -9.17
N GLY A 124 -12.18 7.23 -9.63
CA GLY A 124 -13.48 7.89 -9.53
C GLY A 124 -14.57 6.88 -9.16
N PRO A 125 -15.42 7.15 -8.15
CA PRO A 125 -16.54 6.29 -7.86
C PRO A 125 -17.46 6.28 -9.09
N ARG A 126 -17.48 5.17 -9.83
CA ARG A 126 -18.51 4.92 -10.83
C ARG A 126 -19.79 4.58 -10.08
N VAL A 127 -20.41 5.60 -9.49
CA VAL A 127 -21.75 5.49 -8.90
C VAL A 127 -22.64 4.96 -10.02
N ARG A 128 -23.03 3.70 -9.89
CA ARG A 128 -23.92 3.03 -10.84
C ARG A 128 -25.29 3.67 -10.66
N GLN A 129 -25.55 4.76 -11.37
CA GLN A 129 -26.83 5.49 -11.45
C GLN A 129 -28.01 4.66 -12.03
N ARG A 130 -27.87 3.34 -12.17
CA ARG A 130 -28.88 2.49 -12.84
C ARG A 130 -30.08 2.10 -11.97
N GLN A 131 -30.11 2.44 -10.67
CA GLN A 131 -31.22 2.07 -9.79
C GLN A 131 -32.29 3.15 -9.59
N MET A 132 -32.09 4.38 -10.10
CA MET A 132 -33.07 5.47 -9.94
C MET A 132 -33.98 5.67 -11.16
N ALA A 133 -33.78 4.91 -12.25
CA ALA A 133 -34.62 5.00 -13.45
C ALA A 133 -35.85 4.08 -13.40
N ASP A 134 -35.78 2.98 -12.64
CA ASP A 134 -36.83 1.94 -12.66
C ASP A 134 -37.97 2.22 -11.65
N THR A 135 -37.79 3.11 -10.67
CA THR A 135 -38.84 3.43 -9.67
C THR A 135 -39.79 4.55 -10.13
N HIS A 136 -39.48 5.26 -11.22
CA HIS A 136 -40.33 6.35 -11.72
C HIS A 136 -41.29 5.92 -12.84
N GLY A 137 -41.20 4.68 -13.31
CA GLY A 137 -42.08 4.12 -14.35
C GLY A 137 -43.32 3.38 -13.82
N ASP A 138 -43.29 2.89 -12.58
CA ASP A 138 -44.31 1.98 -12.03
C ASP A 138 -45.45 2.69 -11.27
N HIS A 139 -45.47 4.02 -11.26
CA HIS A 139 -46.49 4.81 -10.56
C HIS A 139 -47.43 5.61 -11.48
N VAL A 140 -47.42 5.34 -12.79
CA VAL A 140 -48.22 6.10 -13.78
C VAL A 140 -49.10 5.23 -14.68
N SER A 141 -49.52 4.04 -14.22
CA SER A 141 -50.54 3.23 -14.90
C SER A 141 -51.62 2.74 -13.95
#